data_AF-A0A914TF95-F1
#
_entry.id   AF-A0A914TF95-F1
#
_cell.length_a   1.000
_cell.length_b   1.000
_cell.length_c   1.000
_cell.angle_alpha   90.00
_cell.angle_beta   90.00
_cell.angle_gamma   90.00
#
_symmetry.space_group_name_H-M   'P 1'
#
loop_
_entity.id
_entity.type
_entity.pdbx_description
1 polymer ?
#
loop_
_entity_poly.entity_id
_entity_poly.type
_entity_poly.pdbx_seq_one_letter_code
_entity_poly.pdbx_strand_id
1 'polypeptide(L)'
;MNASDPWVYYTPFGLRKLLNYIKNQYNVPVLITENGCMDNYDEDLNDVSRVGYLRGHLMAIAQALQDDVKVMGHTVWSLMDNFEWNDGYSTKFGIHRVNFSDPDRARTPKASAGFYANVAKSKMLEGFSINSKY
;
A
#
# COMPACT_ATOMS: atom_id res chain seq x y z
N MET A 1 21.50 4.17 13.27
CA MET A 1 21.16 5.29 12.36
C MET A 1 19.66 5.43 12.46
N ASN A 2 19.18 6.47 13.15
CA ASN A 2 17.76 6.72 13.34
C ASN A 2 17.17 7.12 12.00
N ALA A 3 16.02 6.55 11.63
CA ALA A 3 15.30 6.99 10.44
C ALA A 3 15.02 8.49 10.56
N SER A 4 15.76 9.27 9.78
CA SER A 4 15.51 10.66 9.45
C SER A 4 14.08 10.84 8.96
N ASP A 5 13.52 12.04 9.14
CA ASP A 5 12.16 12.47 8.77
C ASP A 5 11.57 11.67 7.58
N PRO A 6 10.48 10.90 7.78
CA PRO A 6 9.99 9.99 6.76
C PRO A 6 9.40 10.76 5.57
N TRP A 7 9.87 10.46 4.35
CA TRP A 7 9.34 11.06 3.12
C TRP A 7 7.96 10.50 2.71
N VAL A 8 7.47 9.46 3.41
CA VAL A 8 6.11 8.92 3.25
C VAL A 8 5.27 9.29 4.47
N TYR A 9 4.28 10.15 4.26
CA TYR A 9 3.26 10.46 5.27
C TYR A 9 1.92 9.81 4.93
N TYR A 10 1.11 9.55 5.96
CA TYR A 10 -0.25 9.08 5.77
C TYR A 10 -1.13 10.21 5.19
N THR A 11 -1.38 10.17 3.88
CA THR A 11 -2.14 11.21 3.16
C THR A 11 -3.09 10.59 2.12
N PRO A 12 -4.05 9.74 2.52
CA PRO A 12 -4.93 9.04 1.58
C PRO A 12 -5.80 9.99 0.75
N PHE A 13 -6.19 11.14 1.31
CA PHE A 13 -6.92 12.16 0.55
C PHE A 13 -6.10 12.73 -0.62
N GLY A 14 -4.77 12.71 -0.53
CA GLY A 14 -3.85 13.12 -1.59
C GLY A 14 -3.96 12.20 -2.80
N LEU A 15 -4.07 10.88 -2.59
CA LEU A 15 -4.24 9.91 -3.67
C LEU A 15 -5.56 10.15 -4.44
N ARG A 16 -6.69 10.36 -3.74
CA ARG A 16 -7.97 10.68 -4.40
C ARG A 16 -7.89 11.99 -5.20
N LYS A 17 -7.22 13.02 -4.67
CA LYS A 17 -7.00 14.29 -5.39
C LYS A 17 -6.16 14.09 -6.65
N LEU A 18 -5.07 13.32 -6.56
CA LEU A 18 -4.20 13.00 -7.69
C LEU A 18 -4.95 12.23 -8.79
N LEU A 19 -5.74 11.22 -8.41
CA LEU A 19 -6.55 10.45 -9.34
C LEU A 19 -7.60 11.30 -10.06
N ASN A 20 -8.29 12.17 -9.34
CA ASN A 20 -9.22 13.13 -9.95
C ASN A 20 -8.53 14.15 -10.86
N TYR A 21 -7.33 14.61 -10.48
CA TYR A 21 -6.52 15.47 -11.34
C TYR A 21 -6.17 14.76 -12.66
N ILE A 22 -5.68 13.51 -12.60
CA ILE A 22 -5.35 12.72 -13.79
C ILE A 22 -6.59 12.52 -14.67
N LYS A 23 -7.75 12.21 -14.07
CA LYS A 23 -9.02 12.13 -14.80
C LYS A 23 -9.33 13.45 -15.53
N ASN A 24 -9.27 14.57 -14.84
CA ASN A 24 -9.69 15.87 -15.38
C ASN A 24 -8.72 16.40 -16.46
N GLN A 25 -7.42 16.07 -16.35
CA GLN A 25 -6.42 16.52 -17.32
C GLN A 25 -6.26 15.57 -18.52
N TYR A 26 -6.37 14.26 -18.29
CA TYR A 26 -5.99 13.26 -19.29
C TYR A 26 -7.09 12.23 -19.59
N ASN A 27 -7.98 11.95 -18.63
CA ASN A 27 -9.11 11.02 -18.77
C ASN A 27 -8.76 9.60 -19.27
N VAL A 28 -7.57 9.13 -18.89
CA VAL A 28 -7.04 7.80 -19.23
C VAL A 28 -7.24 6.78 -18.10
N PRO A 29 -7.25 5.47 -18.40
CA PRO A 29 -7.16 4.43 -17.38
C PRO A 29 -5.84 4.51 -16.57
N VAL A 30 -5.92 4.29 -15.26
CA VAL A 30 -4.78 4.39 -14.34
C VAL A 30 -4.54 3.06 -13.64
N LEU A 31 -3.31 2.55 -13.73
CA LEU A 31 -2.79 1.51 -12.84
C LEU A 31 -1.91 2.17 -11.78
N ILE A 32 -2.25 1.98 -10.51
CA ILE A 32 -1.39 2.44 -9.39
C ILE A 32 -0.31 1.38 -9.21
N THR A 33 0.87 1.64 -9.75
CA THR A 33 1.97 0.68 -9.81
C THR A 33 2.70 0.52 -8.48
N GLU A 34 2.70 1.54 -7.62
CA GLU A 34 3.30 1.48 -6.29
C GLU A 34 2.51 2.34 -5.31
N ASN A 35 2.15 1.75 -4.17
CA ASN A 35 1.64 2.46 -2.99
C ASN A 35 1.88 1.61 -1.74
N GLY A 36 2.44 2.22 -0.69
CA GLY A 36 2.78 1.53 0.55
C GLY A 36 3.54 2.43 1.52
N CYS A 37 3.88 1.89 2.68
CA CYS A 37 4.61 2.61 3.72
C CYS A 37 5.61 1.72 4.45
N MET A 38 6.62 2.36 5.04
CA MET A 38 7.60 1.71 5.90
C MET A 38 6.99 1.27 7.24
N ASP A 39 7.61 0.31 7.92
CA ASP A 39 7.28 -0.05 9.30
C ASP A 39 7.55 1.15 10.23
N ASN A 40 6.73 1.30 11.26
CA ASN A 40 7.10 2.13 12.40
C ASN A 40 8.19 1.41 13.24
N TYR A 41 8.96 2.18 14.01
CA TYR A 41 10.15 1.67 14.72
C TYR A 41 9.91 0.44 15.61
N ASP A 42 8.70 0.30 16.18
CA ASP A 42 8.33 -0.80 17.09
C ASP A 42 7.43 -1.87 16.43
N GLU A 43 7.25 -1.81 15.11
CA GLU A 43 6.41 -2.76 14.38
C GLU A 43 7.26 -3.81 13.64
N ASP A 44 6.74 -5.05 13.60
CA ASP A 44 7.33 -6.17 12.86
C ASP A 44 6.22 -6.99 12.18
N LEU A 45 5.87 -8.17 12.70
CA LEU A 45 4.79 -9.00 12.13
C LEU A 45 3.39 -8.40 12.32
N ASN A 46 3.18 -7.60 13.37
CA ASN A 46 1.91 -6.94 13.66
C ASN A 46 1.97 -5.45 13.29
N ASP A 47 2.09 -5.17 12.00
CA ASP A 47 2.25 -3.86 11.37
C ASP A 47 0.93 -3.09 11.23
N VAL A 48 0.33 -2.72 12.37
CA VAL A 48 -0.99 -2.06 12.41
C VAL A 48 -0.99 -0.70 11.73
N SER A 49 0.13 0.03 11.74
CA SER A 49 0.25 1.30 11.03
C SER A 49 0.15 1.10 9.50
N ARG A 50 0.79 0.06 8.95
CA ARG A 50 0.67 -0.29 7.52
C ARG A 50 -0.74 -0.72 7.16
N VAL A 51 -1.41 -1.48 8.02
CA VAL A 51 -2.84 -1.80 7.83
C VAL A 51 -3.67 -0.52 7.75
N GLY A 52 -3.44 0.44 8.65
CA GLY A 52 -4.09 1.75 8.62
C GLY A 52 -3.79 2.53 7.33
N TYR A 53 -2.53 2.54 6.89
CA TYR A 53 -2.09 3.18 5.65
C TYR A 53 -2.83 2.61 4.43
N LEU A 54 -2.79 1.28 4.26
CA LEU A 54 -3.41 0.60 3.13
C LEU A 54 -4.93 0.77 3.16
N ARG A 55 -5.57 0.65 4.33
CA ARG A 55 -7.01 0.90 4.49
C ARG A 55 -7.38 2.30 3.98
N GLY A 56 -6.66 3.33 4.42
CA GLY A 56 -6.93 4.71 4.00
C GLY A 56 -6.79 4.91 2.49
N HIS A 57 -5.72 4.39 1.89
CA HIS A 57 -5.45 4.58 0.46
C HIS A 57 -6.37 3.74 -0.43
N LEU A 58 -6.70 2.51 -0.04
CA LEU A 58 -7.71 1.70 -0.75
C LEU A 58 -9.10 2.33 -0.66
N MET A 59 -9.46 2.95 0.47
CA MET A 59 -10.70 3.73 0.59
C MET A 59 -10.68 4.95 -0.33
N ALA A 60 -9.55 5.66 -0.44
CA ALA A 60 -9.40 6.78 -1.37
C ALA A 60 -9.56 6.35 -2.84
N ILE A 61 -9.08 5.17 -3.21
CA ILE A 61 -9.30 4.57 -4.54
C ILE A 61 -10.78 4.25 -4.74
N ALA A 62 -11.43 3.61 -3.76
CA ALA A 62 -12.86 3.30 -3.83
C ALA A 62 -13.72 4.57 -4.01
N GLN A 63 -13.37 5.66 -3.32
CA GLN A 63 -14.01 6.96 -3.51
C GLN A 63 -13.70 7.58 -4.88
N ALA A 64 -12.48 7.46 -5.39
CA ALA A 64 -12.13 7.93 -6.73
C ALA A 64 -12.91 7.18 -7.83
N LEU A 65 -13.20 5.90 -7.65
CA LEU A 65 -14.09 5.14 -8.53
C LEU A 65 -15.53 5.71 -8.54
N GLN A 66 -16.02 6.22 -7.41
CA GLN A 66 -17.31 6.93 -7.34
C GLN A 66 -17.26 8.30 -8.00
N ASP A 67 -16.08 8.92 -8.09
CA ASP A 67 -15.84 10.14 -8.86
C ASP A 67 -15.63 9.86 -10.36
N ASP A 68 -16.00 8.69 -10.87
CA ASP A 68 -15.83 8.23 -12.26
C ASP A 68 -14.36 8.20 -12.75
N VAL A 69 -13.38 8.05 -11.85
CA VAL A 69 -11.99 7.79 -12.25
C VAL A 69 -11.85 6.35 -12.74
N LYS A 70 -11.17 6.15 -13.88
CA LYS A 70 -10.89 4.83 -14.47
C LYS A 70 -9.67 4.17 -13.83
N VAL A 71 -9.81 3.62 -12.62
CA VAL A 71 -8.71 2.86 -11.97
C VAL A 71 -8.78 1.39 -12.38
N MET A 72 -7.70 0.88 -12.99
CA MET A 72 -7.58 -0.50 -13.47
C MET A 72 -7.09 -1.46 -12.38
N GLY A 73 -6.32 -0.96 -11.43
CA GLY A 73 -5.72 -1.80 -10.40
C GLY A 73 -4.78 -1.04 -9.48
N HIS A 74 -4.29 -1.79 -8.49
CA HIS A 74 -3.39 -1.32 -7.45
C HIS A 74 -2.39 -2.42 -7.10
N THR A 75 -1.11 -2.08 -7.06
CA THR A 75 -0.04 -2.96 -6.59
C THR A 75 0.61 -2.36 -5.36
N VAL A 76 0.62 -3.14 -4.27
CA VAL A 76 1.24 -2.74 -3.01
C VAL A 76 2.76 -2.73 -3.15
N TRP A 77 3.40 -1.64 -2.75
CA TRP A 77 4.84 -1.60 -2.52
C TRP A 77 5.11 -1.93 -1.04
N SER A 78 5.58 -3.11 -0.69
CA SER A 78 6.02 -4.19 -1.59
C SER A 78 5.51 -5.56 -1.14
N LEU A 79 5.64 -6.55 -2.02
CA LEU A 79 5.26 -7.93 -1.70
C LEU A 79 6.02 -8.47 -0.46
N MET A 80 7.31 -8.15 -0.35
CA MET A 80 8.19 -8.61 0.71
C MET A 80 9.27 -7.56 0.99
N ASP A 81 9.82 -7.57 2.20
CA ASP A 81 10.95 -6.68 2.53
C ASP A 81 12.08 -6.88 1.52
N ASN A 82 12.70 -5.79 1.09
CA ASN A 82 13.74 -5.79 0.06
C ASN A 82 14.88 -4.84 0.45
N PHE A 83 15.82 -4.61 -0.48
CA PHE A 83 16.86 -3.62 -0.34
C PHE A 83 16.33 -2.26 -0.81
N GLU A 84 16.04 -1.37 0.15
CA GLU A 84 15.47 -0.04 -0.08
C GLU A 84 16.57 0.99 -0.36
N TRP A 85 17.22 0.84 -1.51
CA TRP A 85 18.17 1.83 -2.04
C TRP A 85 19.23 2.28 -1.02
N ASN A 86 19.30 3.58 -0.71
CA ASN A 86 20.27 4.15 0.20
C ASN A 86 20.06 3.73 1.66
N ASP A 87 18.85 3.28 2.02
CA ASP A 87 18.53 2.76 3.36
C ASP A 87 18.92 1.29 3.50
N GLY A 88 19.19 0.61 2.37
CA GLY A 88 19.51 -0.81 2.35
C GLY A 88 18.41 -1.65 3.00
N TYR A 89 18.74 -2.43 4.03
CA TYR A 89 17.76 -3.29 4.73
C TYR A 89 17.22 -2.67 6.03
N SER A 90 17.42 -1.39 6.32
CA SER A 90 16.85 -0.77 7.53
C SER A 90 15.37 -0.43 7.35
N THR A 91 15.00 0.09 6.17
CA THR A 91 13.62 0.45 5.82
C THR A 91 12.87 -0.77 5.28
N LYS A 92 11.67 -1.02 5.81
CA LYS A 92 10.85 -2.21 5.50
C LYS A 92 9.51 -1.82 4.92
N PHE A 93 9.29 -2.08 3.62
CA PHE A 93 8.01 -1.85 2.93
C PHE A 93 7.16 -3.13 2.77
N GLY A 94 7.74 -4.30 3.03
CA GLY A 94 7.11 -5.55 2.69
C GLY A 94 5.88 -5.85 3.53
N ILE A 95 4.82 -6.32 2.88
CA ILE A 95 3.71 -7.00 3.58
C ILE A 95 4.12 -8.41 4.06
N HIS A 96 5.25 -8.94 3.58
CA HIS A 96 5.94 -10.09 4.15
C HIS A 96 7.31 -9.69 4.70
N ARG A 97 7.58 -10.07 5.94
CA ARG A 97 8.91 -9.94 6.53
C ARG A 97 9.89 -10.90 5.87
N VAL A 98 11.11 -10.45 5.60
CA VAL A 98 12.22 -11.32 5.15
C VAL A 98 13.30 -11.40 6.22
N ASN A 99 13.71 -12.63 6.59
CA ASN A 99 14.87 -12.82 7.44
C ASN A 99 16.17 -12.70 6.62
N PHE A 100 16.82 -11.53 6.66
CA PHE A 100 18.05 -11.28 5.91
C PHE A 100 19.30 -11.91 6.52
N SER A 101 19.24 -12.33 7.79
CA SER A 101 20.34 -13.05 8.46
C SER A 101 20.36 -14.54 8.13
N ASP A 102 19.22 -15.10 7.73
CA ASP A 102 19.07 -16.50 7.34
C ASP A 102 19.32 -16.68 5.83
N PRO A 103 20.28 -17.53 5.40
CA PRO A 103 20.60 -17.75 3.98
C PRO A 103 19.39 -18.17 3.14
N ASP A 104 18.40 -18.86 3.71
CA ASP A 104 17.19 -19.30 3.00
C ASP A 104 16.18 -18.16 2.76
N ARG A 105 16.41 -17.01 3.40
CA ARG A 105 15.58 -15.79 3.26
C ARG A 105 14.10 -16.08 3.45
N ALA A 106 13.76 -16.77 4.55
CA ALA A 106 12.39 -17.12 4.88
C ALA A 106 11.47 -15.88 4.87
N ARG A 107 10.27 -16.04 4.28
CA ARG A 107 9.23 -15.00 4.23
C ARG A 107 8.14 -15.31 5.26
N THR A 108 7.79 -14.34 6.09
CA THR A 108 6.71 -14.47 7.07
C THR A 108 5.64 -13.41 6.81
N PRO A 109 4.36 -13.75 6.60
CA PRO A 109 3.32 -12.76 6.36
C PRO A 109 3.14 -11.86 7.58
N LYS A 110 3.04 -10.55 7.36
CA LYS A 110 2.65 -9.57 8.38
C LYS A 110 1.12 -9.43 8.43
N ALA A 111 0.59 -8.70 9.41
CA ALA A 111 -0.85 -8.43 9.52
C ALA A 111 -1.41 -7.74 8.26
N SER A 112 -0.62 -6.84 7.65
CA SER A 112 -0.95 -6.19 6.38
C SER A 112 -1.13 -7.16 5.20
N ALA A 113 -0.40 -8.28 5.14
CA ALA A 113 -0.60 -9.29 4.10
C ALA A 113 -1.98 -9.95 4.24
N GLY A 114 -2.38 -10.29 5.47
CA GLY A 114 -3.72 -10.82 5.75
C GLY A 114 -4.82 -9.83 5.39
N PHE A 115 -4.65 -8.56 5.76
CA PHE A 115 -5.58 -7.49 5.39
C PHE A 115 -5.70 -7.33 3.86
N TYR A 116 -4.58 -7.21 3.15
CA TYR A 116 -4.56 -7.01 1.71
C TYR A 116 -5.17 -8.21 0.95
N ALA A 117 -4.86 -9.44 1.38
CA ALA A 117 -5.46 -10.65 0.84
C ALA A 117 -6.97 -10.71 1.04
N ASN A 118 -7.47 -10.29 2.21
CA ASN A 118 -8.90 -10.24 2.49
C ASN A 118 -9.62 -9.21 1.60
N VAL A 119 -9.03 -8.03 1.40
CA VAL A 119 -9.61 -7.02 0.50
C VAL A 119 -9.63 -7.54 -0.94
N ALA A 120 -8.52 -8.12 -1.43
CA ALA A 120 -8.45 -8.67 -2.78
C ALA A 120 -9.47 -9.81 -3.02
N LYS A 121 -9.65 -10.69 -2.02
CA LYS A 121 -10.58 -11.82 -2.09
C LYS A 121 -12.05 -11.38 -2.02
N SER A 122 -12.38 -10.49 -1.08
CA SER A 122 -13.75 -10.05 -0.83
C SER A 122 -14.23 -8.96 -1.80
N LYS A 123 -13.30 -8.19 -2.37
CA LYS A 123 -13.57 -6.92 -3.07
C LYS A 123 -14.36 -5.93 -2.20
N MET A 124 -14.19 -6.02 -0.88
CA MET A 124 -14.89 -5.21 0.11
C MET A 124 -13.91 -4.54 1.05
N LEU A 125 -14.24 -3.32 1.47
CA LEU A 125 -13.54 -2.57 2.49
C LEU A 125 -14.57 -1.86 3.37
N GLU A 126 -14.72 -2.29 4.62
CA GLU A 126 -15.64 -1.67 5.60
C GLU A 126 -17.10 -1.53 5.09
N GLY A 127 -17.57 -2.53 4.34
CA GLY A 127 -18.91 -2.51 3.75
C GLY A 127 -19.01 -1.76 2.42
N PHE A 128 -17.95 -1.09 1.97
CA PHE A 128 -17.86 -0.52 0.61
C PHE A 128 -17.35 -1.58 -0.37
N SER A 129 -18.06 -1.72 -1.49
CA SER A 129 -17.61 -2.54 -2.60
C SER A 129 -16.56 -1.79 -3.42
N ILE A 130 -15.40 -2.42 -3.62
CA ILE A 130 -14.31 -1.93 -4.47
C ILE A 130 -14.42 -2.63 -5.83
N ASN A 131 -15.54 -2.40 -6.52
CA ASN A 131 -15.73 -2.89 -7.88
C ASN A 131 -15.48 -1.73 -8.85
N SER A 132 -14.46 -1.90 -9.69
CA SER A 132 -14.34 -1.10 -10.90
C SER A 132 -15.46 -1.49 -11.88
N LYS A 133 -16.01 -0.50 -12.61
CA LYS A 133 -16.91 -0.74 -13.75
C LYS A 133 -16.15 -1.17 -15.02
N TYR A 134 -14.82 -1.22 -14.95
CA TYR A 134 -13.88 -1.49 -16.03
C TYR A 134 -12.95 -2.64 -15.66
#